data_AF-A0A942J845-F1
#
_entry.id   AF-A0A942J845-F1
#
_cell.length_a   1.000
_cell.length_b   1.000
_cell.length_c   1.000
_cell.angle_alpha   90.00
_cell.angle_beta   90.00
_cell.angle_gamma   90.00
#
_symmetry.space_group_name_H-M   'P 1'
#
loop_
_entity.id
_entity.type
_entity.pdbx_description
1 polymer ?
#
loop_
_entity_poly.entity_id
_entity_poly.type
_entity_poly.pdbx_seq_one_letter_code
_entity_poly.pdbx_strand_id
1 'polypeptide(L)'
;MKTILKSYFLLAILFGAKVFAQTFVVDTKDARNQAQFVSDAPFEKINGLVSGLDATVMINSKDITQKPMGKVKVAITSIKTGIDLRDEHLRSEMWLNSGKYPYAEFQLTGIKNQSSKTLTDGQKVKATLLGKFSVHGVTKDIEVPATLTYFKESEKTKARTPGNLLVANASFNIKLSDYGVKIPDMVVGKVNEEVQITTNFVASDKNAVSDNLCGTCGPNKNENKFNPCSVKKTETKNNPCNPCAVKKDMKKDNPCNPCAMKKSDKKENPCSPKKK
;
A
#
# COMPACT_ATOMS: atom_id res chain seq x y z
N MET A 1 -71.40 11.07 13.86
CA MET A 1 -70.45 12.03 13.24
C MET A 1 -69.71 12.71 14.39
N LYS A 2 -68.40 12.65 14.62
CA LYS A 2 -67.20 12.31 13.84
C LYS A 2 -66.16 11.76 14.83
N THR A 3 -65.53 10.63 14.53
CA THR A 3 -64.38 10.09 15.26
C THR A 3 -63.10 10.76 14.75
N ILE A 4 -62.37 11.43 15.65
CA ILE A 4 -61.10 12.11 15.33
C ILE A 4 -59.97 11.10 15.55
N LEU A 5 -59.49 10.50 14.46
CA LEU A 5 -58.36 9.58 14.45
C LEU A 5 -57.05 10.40 14.49
N LYS A 6 -56.38 10.45 15.64
CA LYS A 6 -55.06 11.07 15.77
C LYS A 6 -54.01 10.17 15.10
N SER A 7 -53.63 10.54 13.87
CA SER A 7 -52.52 9.91 13.13
C SER A 7 -51.18 10.35 13.75
N TYR A 8 -50.53 9.45 14.48
CA TYR A 8 -49.15 9.63 14.90
C TYR A 8 -48.23 9.27 13.73
N PHE A 9 -47.64 10.29 13.11
CA PHE A 9 -46.61 10.15 12.09
C PHE A 9 -45.32 9.68 12.77
N LEU A 10 -45.05 8.38 12.74
CA LEU A 10 -43.83 7.78 13.26
C LEU A 10 -42.67 8.14 12.32
N LEU A 11 -41.91 9.19 12.67
CA LEU A 11 -40.69 9.58 11.97
C LEU A 11 -39.59 8.55 12.26
N ALA A 12 -39.50 7.52 11.41
CA ALA A 12 -38.42 6.54 11.45
C ALA A 12 -37.09 7.22 11.08
N ILE A 13 -36.29 7.56 12.09
CA ILE A 13 -34.91 8.00 11.92
C ILE A 13 -34.12 6.81 11.35
N LEU A 14 -33.88 6.83 10.03
CA LEU A 14 -32.93 5.95 9.37
C LEU A 14 -31.52 6.28 9.89
N PHE A 15 -31.13 5.60 10.97
CA PHE A 15 -29.77 5.60 11.48
C PHE A 15 -28.90 4.85 10.45
N GLY A 16 -28.38 5.58 9.45
CA GLY A 16 -27.48 5.01 8.47
C GLY A 16 -26.22 4.49 9.17
N ALA A 17 -26.06 3.17 9.25
CA ALA A 17 -24.86 2.55 9.77
C ALA A 17 -23.66 3.01 8.94
N LYS A 18 -22.78 3.82 9.54
CA LYS A 18 -21.49 4.15 8.97
C LYS A 18 -20.69 2.85 8.91
N VAL A 19 -20.54 2.29 7.71
CA VAL A 19 -19.65 1.18 7.44
C VAL A 19 -18.23 1.74 7.46
N PHE A 20 -17.48 1.44 8.51
CA PHE A 20 -16.06 1.80 8.61
C PHE A 20 -15.21 0.68 8.02
N ALA A 21 -14.70 0.89 6.81
CA ALA A 21 -13.58 0.11 6.31
C ALA A 21 -12.30 0.55 7.05
N GLN A 22 -11.55 -0.41 7.58
CA GLN A 22 -10.28 -0.16 8.26
C GLN A 22 -9.14 -0.40 7.28
N THR A 23 -8.11 0.44 7.32
CA THR A 23 -6.91 0.29 6.50
C THR A 23 -5.79 -0.24 7.38
N PHE A 24 -5.13 -1.31 6.94
CA PHE A 24 -3.98 -1.93 7.57
C PHE A 24 -2.77 -1.79 6.65
N VAL A 25 -1.65 -1.38 7.21
CA VAL A 25 -0.39 -1.18 6.47
C VAL A 25 0.73 -2.01 7.11
N VAL A 26 1.49 -2.70 6.27
CA VAL A 26 2.67 -3.47 6.67
C VAL A 26 3.83 -2.55 7.01
N ASP A 27 4.55 -2.84 8.10
CA ASP A 27 5.87 -2.25 8.31
C ASP A 27 6.88 -2.93 7.38
N THR A 28 7.31 -2.22 6.34
CA THR A 28 8.26 -2.72 5.33
C THR A 28 9.65 -3.01 5.90
N LYS A 29 9.99 -2.47 7.07
CA LYS A 29 11.25 -2.73 7.76
C LYS A 29 11.22 -4.02 8.57
N ASP A 30 10.03 -4.56 8.85
CA ASP A 30 9.89 -5.82 9.55
C ASP A 30 10.20 -6.99 8.61
N ALA A 31 11.44 -7.49 8.69
CA ALA A 31 11.97 -8.57 7.87
C ALA A 31 11.21 -9.90 7.98
N ARG A 32 10.27 -10.02 8.94
CA ARG A 32 9.41 -11.21 9.09
C ARG A 32 8.26 -11.20 8.08
N ASN A 33 7.98 -10.07 7.42
CA ASN A 33 7.04 -9.98 6.30
C ASN A 33 7.75 -10.41 5.02
N GLN A 34 7.29 -11.52 4.43
CA GLN A 34 8.02 -12.17 3.35
C GLN A 34 7.08 -12.78 2.31
N ALA A 35 7.55 -12.77 1.06
CA ALA A 35 7.07 -13.65 0.02
C ALA A 35 8.12 -14.73 -0.24
N GLN A 36 7.65 -15.90 -0.64
CA GLN A 36 8.49 -17.04 -0.97
C GLN A 36 7.97 -17.66 -2.26
N PHE A 37 8.86 -18.28 -3.02
CA PHE A 37 8.48 -19.11 -4.14
C PHE A 37 9.19 -20.46 -4.08
N VAL A 38 8.52 -21.48 -4.63
CA VAL A 38 9.06 -22.83 -4.78
C VAL A 38 8.84 -23.26 -6.23
N SER A 39 9.94 -23.57 -6.91
CA SER A 39 9.95 -24.24 -8.21
C SER A 39 10.45 -25.67 -7.99
N ASP A 40 9.57 -26.65 -8.13
CA ASP A 40 9.88 -28.07 -7.88
C ASP A 40 10.00 -28.81 -9.21
N ALA A 41 11.20 -28.86 -9.79
CA ALA A 41 11.45 -29.47 -11.08
C ALA A 41 12.05 -30.89 -10.93
N PRO A 42 11.99 -31.76 -11.97
CA PRO A 42 12.47 -33.14 -11.87
C PRO A 42 13.91 -33.30 -11.38
N PHE A 43 14.80 -32.35 -11.71
CA PHE A 43 16.22 -32.43 -11.35
C PHE A 43 16.62 -31.50 -10.21
N GLU A 44 15.80 -30.50 -9.88
CA GLU A 44 16.16 -29.50 -8.87
C GLU A 44 14.92 -28.87 -8.23
N LYS A 45 14.98 -28.70 -6.91
CA LYS A 45 14.01 -27.92 -6.15
C LYS A 45 14.63 -26.59 -5.74
N ILE A 46 14.05 -25.50 -6.24
CA ILE A 46 14.51 -24.14 -5.99
C ILE A 46 13.55 -23.47 -5.00
N ASN A 47 14.09 -23.05 -3.85
CA ASN A 47 13.37 -22.22 -2.90
C ASN A 47 13.93 -20.80 -2.97
N GLY A 48 13.05 -19.82 -3.09
CA GLY A 48 13.43 -18.42 -3.08
C GLY A 48 12.64 -17.62 -2.05
N LEU A 49 13.30 -16.66 -1.44
CA LEU A 49 12.74 -15.69 -0.50
C LEU A 49 12.83 -14.29 -1.11
N VAL A 50 11.82 -13.48 -0.83
CA VAL A 50 11.74 -12.08 -1.25
C VAL A 50 11.41 -11.24 -0.03
N SER A 51 12.35 -10.37 0.35
CA SER A 51 12.22 -9.45 1.47
C SER A 51 11.67 -8.09 1.05
N GLY A 52 11.27 -7.27 2.02
CA GLY A 52 10.73 -5.93 1.76
C GLY A 52 9.32 -5.95 1.17
N LEU A 53 8.49 -6.90 1.61
CA LEU A 53 7.09 -6.95 1.25
C LEU A 53 6.40 -5.68 1.78
N ASP A 54 5.79 -4.94 0.86
CA ASP A 54 4.97 -3.77 1.14
C ASP A 54 3.52 -4.13 0.84
N ALA A 55 2.64 -3.95 1.82
CA ALA A 55 1.22 -4.18 1.62
C ALA A 55 0.35 -3.16 2.35
N THR A 56 -0.73 -2.79 1.68
CA THR A 56 -1.83 -2.00 2.22
C THR A 56 -3.12 -2.75 1.95
N VAL A 57 -3.96 -2.93 2.98
CA VAL A 57 -5.23 -3.66 2.88
C VAL A 57 -6.33 -2.83 3.53
N MET A 58 -7.37 -2.50 2.78
CA MET A 58 -8.59 -1.87 3.26
C MET A 58 -9.70 -2.91 3.31
N ILE A 59 -10.21 -3.18 4.51
CA ILE A 59 -11.22 -4.22 4.72
C ILE A 59 -12.20 -3.82 5.83
N ASN A 60 -13.47 -4.18 5.66
CA ASN A 60 -14.47 -4.03 6.71
C ASN A 60 -14.48 -5.31 7.57
N SER A 61 -14.14 -5.18 8.86
CA SER A 61 -14.12 -6.32 9.78
C SER A 61 -15.50 -6.93 10.06
N LYS A 62 -16.59 -6.20 9.79
CA LYS A 62 -17.96 -6.71 9.94
C LYS A 62 -18.48 -7.42 8.69
N ASP A 63 -17.94 -7.09 7.52
CA ASP A 63 -18.21 -7.79 6.27
C ASP A 63 -17.04 -7.63 5.31
N ILE A 64 -16.19 -8.65 5.25
CA ILE A 64 -14.98 -8.64 4.42
C ILE A 64 -15.28 -8.61 2.91
N THR A 65 -16.51 -8.93 2.50
CA THR A 65 -16.91 -8.90 1.09
C THR A 65 -17.33 -7.50 0.63
N GLN A 66 -17.52 -6.57 1.57
CA GLN A 66 -17.99 -5.24 1.28
C GLN A 66 -16.85 -4.33 0.79
N LYS A 67 -16.61 -4.35 -0.54
CA LYS A 67 -15.62 -3.51 -1.25
C LYS A 67 -14.20 -3.61 -0.64
N PRO A 68 -13.64 -4.82 -0.44
CA PRO A 68 -12.26 -4.95 -0.02
C PRO A 68 -11.33 -4.40 -1.10
N MET A 69 -10.30 -3.67 -0.69
CA MET A 69 -9.25 -3.17 -1.58
C MET A 69 -7.90 -3.48 -0.95
N GLY A 70 -6.89 -3.67 -1.77
CA GLY A 70 -5.56 -3.89 -1.24
C GLY A 70 -4.52 -4.00 -2.34
N LYS A 71 -3.28 -3.77 -1.96
CA LYS A 71 -2.13 -3.92 -2.83
C LYS A 71 -1.02 -4.56 -2.01
N VAL A 72 -0.43 -5.62 -2.56
CA VAL A 72 0.78 -6.26 -2.04
C VAL A 72 1.82 -6.14 -3.15
N LYS A 73 3.03 -5.67 -2.84
CA LYS A 73 4.14 -5.62 -3.79
C LYS A 73 5.43 -6.10 -3.15
N VAL A 74 6.27 -6.71 -3.96
CA VAL A 74 7.63 -7.13 -3.57
C VAL A 74 8.62 -6.71 -4.66
N ALA A 75 9.83 -6.36 -4.26
CA ALA A 75 10.88 -6.00 -5.21
C ALA A 75 11.53 -7.26 -5.80
N ILE A 76 11.59 -7.36 -7.12
CA ILE A 76 12.26 -8.50 -7.80
C ILE A 76 13.76 -8.52 -7.47
N THR A 77 14.35 -7.35 -7.24
CA THR A 77 15.76 -7.21 -6.88
C THR A 77 16.11 -7.81 -5.52
N SER A 78 15.12 -8.06 -4.63
CA SER A 78 15.35 -8.68 -3.32
C SER A 78 15.21 -10.20 -3.31
N ILE A 79 14.99 -10.83 -4.48
CA ILE A 79 14.97 -12.29 -4.61
C ILE A 79 16.30 -12.88 -4.14
N LYS A 80 16.22 -13.86 -3.25
CA LYS A 80 17.34 -14.65 -2.73
C LYS A 80 17.00 -16.12 -2.73
N THR A 81 17.85 -16.92 -3.36
CA THR A 81 17.71 -18.38 -3.47
C THR A 81 18.86 -19.14 -2.79
N GLY A 82 19.80 -18.41 -2.18
CA GLY A 82 21.01 -18.97 -1.57
C GLY A 82 22.17 -19.24 -2.56
N ILE A 83 21.97 -18.98 -3.86
CA ILE A 83 23.02 -19.06 -4.89
C ILE A 83 23.07 -17.72 -5.63
N ASP A 84 24.11 -16.93 -5.40
CA ASP A 84 24.17 -15.55 -5.90
C ASP A 84 24.10 -15.46 -7.43
N LEU A 85 24.76 -16.37 -8.15
CA LEU A 85 24.70 -16.42 -9.62
C LEU A 85 23.26 -16.68 -10.13
N ARG A 86 22.50 -17.53 -9.43
CA ARG A 86 21.09 -17.78 -9.77
C ARG A 86 20.24 -16.56 -9.47
N ASP A 87 20.48 -15.88 -8.36
CA ASP A 87 19.78 -14.64 -8.03
C ASP A 87 20.02 -13.55 -9.09
N GLU A 88 21.25 -13.42 -9.58
CA GLU A 88 21.60 -12.52 -10.68
C GLU A 88 20.86 -12.90 -11.96
N HIS A 89 20.88 -14.18 -12.35
CA HIS A 89 20.17 -14.66 -13.52
C HIS A 89 18.66 -14.39 -13.44
N LEU A 90 18.02 -14.66 -12.30
CA LEU A 90 16.58 -14.41 -12.11
C LEU A 90 16.22 -12.93 -12.27
N ARG A 91 17.11 -12.02 -11.87
CA ARG A 91 16.90 -10.56 -11.98
C ARG A 91 17.22 -10.00 -13.37
N SER A 92 17.96 -10.75 -14.19
CA SER A 92 18.42 -10.33 -15.52
C SER A 92 17.29 -10.24 -16.55
N GLU A 93 17.59 -9.68 -17.72
CA GLU A 93 16.66 -9.55 -18.84
C GLU A 93 16.16 -10.88 -19.40
N MET A 94 16.90 -11.98 -19.18
CA MET A 94 16.53 -13.32 -19.62
C MET A 94 15.38 -13.92 -18.79
N TRP A 95 15.13 -13.40 -17.59
CA TRP A 95 14.14 -13.93 -16.64
C TRP A 95 13.12 -12.87 -16.26
N LEU A 96 13.20 -12.29 -15.05
CA LEU A 96 12.20 -11.37 -14.54
C LEU A 96 12.46 -9.92 -14.93
N ASN A 97 13.63 -9.64 -15.53
CA ASN A 97 14.06 -8.32 -16.00
C ASN A 97 13.76 -7.22 -14.97
N SER A 98 14.37 -7.34 -13.78
CA SER A 98 14.12 -6.44 -12.66
C SER A 98 14.46 -4.97 -12.95
N GLY A 99 15.34 -4.71 -13.92
CA GLY A 99 15.66 -3.37 -14.39
C GLY A 99 14.46 -2.69 -15.08
N LYS A 100 13.66 -3.45 -15.83
CA LYS A 100 12.45 -2.96 -16.52
C LYS A 100 11.17 -3.17 -15.71
N TYR A 101 11.07 -4.28 -14.99
CA TYR A 101 9.92 -4.70 -14.20
C TYR A 101 10.34 -4.92 -12.74
N PRO A 102 10.51 -3.83 -11.96
CA PRO A 102 11.14 -3.92 -10.63
C PRO A 102 10.28 -4.60 -9.57
N TYR A 103 8.98 -4.78 -9.81
CA TYR A 103 8.04 -5.30 -8.82
C TYR A 103 7.20 -6.45 -9.36
N ALA A 104 6.93 -7.43 -8.48
CA ALA A 104 5.74 -8.27 -8.57
C ALA A 104 4.65 -7.71 -7.64
N GLU A 105 3.42 -7.68 -8.11
CA GLU A 105 2.31 -6.98 -7.48
C GLU A 105 1.01 -7.77 -7.55
N PHE A 106 0.26 -7.78 -6.44
CA PHE A 106 -1.12 -8.25 -6.39
C PHE A 106 -2.04 -7.11 -5.97
N GLN A 107 -3.08 -6.82 -6.77
CA GLN A 107 -4.14 -5.87 -6.44
C GLN A 107 -5.43 -6.64 -6.12
N LEU A 108 -5.92 -6.51 -4.89
CA LEU A 108 -7.17 -7.11 -4.43
C LEU A 108 -8.37 -6.34 -4.98
N THR A 109 -9.29 -7.04 -5.64
CA THR A 109 -10.53 -6.48 -6.20
C THR A 109 -11.79 -7.08 -5.57
N GLY A 110 -11.69 -8.24 -4.90
CA GLY A 110 -12.83 -8.88 -4.27
C GLY A 110 -12.43 -10.06 -3.38
N ILE A 111 -13.40 -10.54 -2.61
CA ILE A 111 -13.26 -11.74 -1.77
C ILE A 111 -14.51 -12.61 -1.97
N LYS A 112 -14.31 -13.92 -2.16
CA LYS A 112 -15.38 -14.93 -2.23
C LYS A 112 -15.02 -16.18 -1.42
N ASN A 113 -15.97 -17.12 -1.33
CA ASN A 113 -15.79 -18.43 -0.67
C ASN A 113 -15.24 -18.33 0.76
N GLN A 114 -15.61 -17.27 1.48
CA GLN A 114 -15.15 -17.02 2.83
C GLN A 114 -15.85 -17.92 3.84
N SER A 115 -15.09 -18.48 4.78
CA SER A 115 -15.64 -19.29 5.88
C SER A 115 -16.43 -18.46 6.89
N SER A 116 -16.21 -17.15 6.93
CA SER A 116 -16.98 -16.17 7.72
C SER A 116 -16.95 -14.81 7.01
N LYS A 117 -18.03 -14.03 7.12
CA LYS A 117 -18.07 -12.64 6.65
C LYS A 117 -17.38 -11.68 7.62
N THR A 118 -17.32 -12.04 8.91
CA THR A 118 -16.80 -11.20 9.97
C THR A 118 -15.39 -11.64 10.38
N LEU A 119 -14.54 -10.66 10.66
CA LEU A 119 -13.25 -10.84 11.31
C LEU A 119 -13.43 -10.69 12.82
N THR A 120 -13.41 -11.83 13.52
CA THR A 120 -13.44 -11.88 14.98
C THR A 120 -12.02 -12.03 15.51
N ASP A 121 -11.77 -11.46 16.69
CA ASP A 121 -10.48 -11.49 17.35
C ASP A 121 -9.92 -12.92 17.50
N GLY A 122 -8.72 -13.15 16.98
CA GLY A 122 -8.01 -14.43 17.00
C GLY A 122 -8.56 -15.53 16.10
N GLN A 123 -9.68 -15.30 15.40
CA GLN A 123 -10.29 -16.32 14.55
C GLN A 123 -9.71 -16.29 13.12
N LYS A 124 -9.39 -17.49 12.62
CA LYS A 124 -8.94 -17.68 11.23
C LYS A 124 -10.15 -17.70 10.29
N VAL A 125 -10.10 -16.88 9.25
CA VAL A 125 -11.07 -16.86 8.15
C VAL A 125 -10.37 -17.31 6.88
N LYS A 126 -10.77 -18.45 6.33
CA LYS A 126 -10.32 -18.89 5.01
C LYS A 126 -11.17 -18.20 3.96
N ALA A 127 -10.56 -17.74 2.87
CA ALA A 127 -11.27 -17.12 1.76
C ALA A 127 -10.49 -17.25 0.46
N THR A 128 -11.16 -17.00 -0.67
CA THR A 128 -10.52 -16.84 -1.98
C THR A 128 -10.49 -15.35 -2.32
N LEU A 129 -9.28 -14.79 -2.42
CA LEU A 129 -9.05 -13.42 -2.85
C LEU A 129 -9.12 -13.35 -4.37
N LEU A 130 -9.87 -12.41 -4.91
CA LEU A 130 -9.94 -12.10 -6.34
C LEU A 130 -9.07 -10.87 -6.58
N GLY A 131 -8.23 -10.92 -7.60
CA GLY A 131 -7.37 -9.78 -7.88
C GLY A 131 -6.53 -9.89 -9.13
N LYS A 132 -5.81 -8.81 -9.41
CA LYS A 132 -4.88 -8.69 -10.54
C LYS A 132 -3.47 -8.95 -10.05
N PHE A 133 -2.84 -10.01 -10.53
CA PHE A 133 -1.43 -10.27 -10.30
C PHE A 133 -0.61 -9.81 -11.50
N SER A 134 0.46 -9.09 -11.23
CA SER A 134 1.37 -8.53 -12.22
C SER A 134 2.80 -8.94 -11.90
N VAL A 135 3.48 -9.55 -12.86
CA VAL A 135 4.91 -9.86 -12.79
C VAL A 135 5.48 -9.84 -14.20
N HIS A 136 6.73 -9.40 -14.35
CA HIS A 136 7.40 -9.33 -15.66
C HIS A 136 6.61 -8.53 -16.72
N GLY A 137 5.91 -7.48 -16.27
CA GLY A 137 5.14 -6.58 -17.15
C GLY A 137 3.80 -7.13 -17.64
N VAL A 138 3.43 -8.37 -17.28
CA VAL A 138 2.14 -8.98 -17.66
C VAL A 138 1.23 -9.00 -16.45
N THR A 139 -0.04 -8.60 -16.64
CA THR A 139 -1.08 -8.61 -15.60
C THR A 139 -2.16 -9.62 -15.94
N LYS A 140 -2.54 -10.47 -14.98
CA LYS A 140 -3.64 -11.42 -15.09
C LYS A 140 -4.58 -11.35 -13.89
N ASP A 141 -5.85 -11.60 -14.14
CA ASP A 141 -6.83 -11.84 -13.08
C ASP A 141 -6.63 -13.26 -12.54
N ILE A 142 -6.44 -13.39 -11.23
CA ILE A 142 -6.21 -14.67 -10.55
C ILE A 142 -7.07 -14.80 -9.30
N GLU A 143 -7.24 -16.03 -8.85
CA GLU A 143 -7.89 -16.38 -7.59
C GLU A 143 -6.87 -16.96 -6.62
N VAL A 144 -6.77 -16.35 -5.43
CA VAL A 144 -5.73 -16.68 -4.46
C VAL A 144 -6.37 -17.20 -3.17
N PRO A 145 -6.22 -18.49 -2.85
CA PRO A 145 -6.59 -19.01 -1.54
C PRO A 145 -5.78 -18.32 -0.43
N ALA A 146 -6.47 -17.80 0.58
CA ALA A 146 -5.85 -17.11 1.69
C ALA A 146 -6.53 -17.45 3.03
N THR A 147 -5.76 -17.27 4.10
CA THR A 147 -6.23 -17.28 5.48
C THR A 147 -5.95 -15.91 6.09
N LEU A 148 -7.01 -15.23 6.50
CA LEU A 148 -6.97 -13.95 7.19
C LEU A 148 -7.19 -14.18 8.68
N THR A 149 -6.42 -13.53 9.54
CA THR A 149 -6.63 -13.54 10.99
C THR A 149 -6.55 -12.12 11.51
N TYR A 150 -7.57 -11.69 12.24
CA TYR A 150 -7.62 -10.37 12.83
C TYR A 150 -7.33 -10.45 14.33
N PHE A 151 -6.52 -9.53 14.84
CA PHE A 151 -6.27 -9.39 16.27
C PHE A 151 -6.59 -7.96 16.71
N LYS A 152 -7.38 -7.83 17.77
CA LYS A 152 -7.54 -6.55 18.45
C LYS A 152 -6.26 -6.20 19.19
N GLU A 153 -6.01 -4.91 19.35
CA GLU A 153 -4.88 -4.43 20.14
C GLU A 153 -4.96 -4.98 21.58
N SER A 154 -3.89 -5.65 22.01
CA SER A 154 -3.68 -6.19 23.35
C SER A 154 -2.20 -6.05 23.74
N GLU A 155 -1.86 -6.32 24.99
CA GLU A 155 -0.45 -6.30 25.43
C GLU A 155 0.43 -7.27 24.63
N LYS A 156 -0.11 -8.45 24.28
CA LYS A 156 0.59 -9.46 23.47
C LYS A 156 0.83 -8.98 22.04
N THR A 157 -0.17 -8.36 21.40
CA THR A 157 -0.02 -7.89 20.01
C THR A 157 0.86 -6.65 19.93
N LYS A 158 0.83 -5.78 20.95
CA LYS A 158 1.71 -4.60 21.05
C LYS A 158 3.19 -4.96 21.02
N ALA A 159 3.57 -6.10 21.60
CA ALA A 159 4.96 -6.61 21.52
C ALA A 159 5.39 -6.92 20.08
N ARG A 160 4.44 -7.17 19.18
CA ARG A 160 4.70 -7.35 17.75
C ARG A 160 4.69 -6.00 17.01
N THR A 161 3.55 -5.31 17.05
CA THR A 161 3.31 -4.02 16.39
C THR A 161 2.11 -3.35 17.09
N PRO A 162 2.14 -2.04 17.37
CA PRO A 162 1.01 -1.36 18.00
C PRO A 162 -0.20 -1.33 17.05
N GLY A 163 -1.42 -1.33 17.59
CA GLY A 163 -2.67 -1.27 16.82
C GLY A 163 -3.36 -2.62 16.68
N ASN A 164 -4.47 -2.61 15.94
CA ASN A 164 -5.15 -3.84 15.53
C ASN A 164 -4.36 -4.45 14.36
N LEU A 165 -4.23 -5.77 14.38
CA LEU A 165 -3.40 -6.49 13.41
C LEU A 165 -4.27 -7.30 12.46
N LEU A 166 -3.90 -7.27 11.18
CA LEU A 166 -4.38 -8.18 10.17
C LEU A 166 -3.22 -9.05 9.71
N VAL A 167 -3.31 -10.34 9.97
CA VAL A 167 -2.36 -11.35 9.48
C VAL A 167 -2.96 -12.01 8.25
N ALA A 168 -2.22 -11.98 7.14
CA ALA A 168 -2.63 -12.60 5.90
C ALA A 168 -1.62 -13.65 5.47
N ASN A 169 -2.10 -14.86 5.21
CA ASN A 169 -1.32 -15.96 4.63
C ASN A 169 -1.99 -16.37 3.33
N ALA A 170 -1.24 -16.43 2.24
CA ALA A 170 -1.75 -16.84 0.95
C ALA A 170 -0.79 -17.83 0.29
N SER A 171 -1.34 -18.77 -0.48
CA SER A 171 -0.57 -19.74 -1.25
C SER A 171 -1.31 -20.04 -2.55
N PHE A 172 -0.61 -19.87 -3.68
CA PHE A 172 -1.17 -20.05 -5.01
C PHE A 172 -0.07 -20.39 -6.01
N ASN A 173 -0.45 -20.99 -7.13
CA ASN A 173 0.50 -21.33 -8.18
C ASN A 173 0.33 -20.39 -9.37
N ILE A 174 1.44 -20.13 -10.06
CA ILE A 174 1.46 -19.42 -11.34
C ILE A 174 2.24 -20.24 -12.35
N LYS A 175 1.95 -20.06 -13.64
CA LYS A 175 2.81 -20.55 -14.72
C LYS A 175 3.72 -19.43 -15.21
N LEU A 176 5.00 -19.70 -15.44
CA LEU A 176 5.96 -18.68 -15.87
C LEU A 176 5.66 -18.14 -17.28
N SER A 177 5.29 -19.02 -18.20
CA SER A 177 4.92 -18.69 -19.58
C SER A 177 3.71 -17.78 -19.67
N ASP A 178 2.77 -17.86 -18.71
CA ASP A 178 1.62 -16.96 -18.62
C ASP A 178 2.05 -15.50 -18.47
N TYR A 179 3.20 -15.24 -17.86
CA TYR A 179 3.75 -13.91 -17.65
C TYR A 179 4.92 -13.59 -18.59
N GLY A 180 5.06 -14.35 -19.67
CA GLY A 180 6.10 -14.15 -20.68
C GLY A 180 7.52 -14.47 -20.20
N VAL A 181 7.66 -15.18 -19.08
CA VAL A 181 8.95 -15.68 -18.61
C VAL A 181 9.20 -17.02 -19.29
N LYS A 182 10.23 -17.08 -20.13
CA LYS A 182 10.59 -18.30 -20.88
C LYS A 182 11.70 -19.03 -20.17
N ILE A 183 11.54 -20.33 -19.96
CA ILE A 183 12.60 -21.19 -19.43
C ILE A 183 13.59 -21.48 -20.57
N PRO A 184 14.88 -21.11 -20.46
CA PRO A 184 15.88 -21.42 -21.47
C PRO A 184 16.10 -22.93 -21.62
N ASP A 185 16.34 -23.41 -22.85
CA ASP A 185 16.50 -24.84 -23.17
C ASP A 185 17.58 -25.53 -22.31
N MET A 186 18.65 -24.81 -21.98
CA MET A 186 19.78 -25.31 -21.17
C MET A 186 19.37 -25.72 -19.73
N VAL A 187 18.27 -25.18 -19.21
CA VAL A 187 17.82 -25.40 -17.81
C VAL A 187 16.46 -26.10 -17.73
N VAL A 188 15.98 -26.66 -18.84
CA VAL A 188 14.78 -27.51 -18.86
C VAL A 188 14.98 -28.69 -17.91
N GLY A 189 13.97 -28.95 -17.08
CA GLY A 189 14.02 -29.98 -16.03
C GLY A 189 14.67 -29.52 -14.71
N LYS A 190 15.35 -28.37 -14.69
CA LYS A 190 15.88 -27.74 -13.45
C LYS A 190 14.96 -26.65 -12.90
N VAL A 191 14.19 -26.00 -13.77
CA VAL A 191 13.16 -25.03 -13.39
C VAL A 191 11.79 -25.57 -13.80
N ASN A 192 10.81 -25.48 -12.91
CA ASN A 192 9.45 -25.88 -13.20
C ASN A 192 8.69 -24.70 -13.81
N GLU A 193 7.86 -25.01 -14.80
CA GLU A 193 6.93 -24.07 -15.42
C GLU A 193 5.89 -23.56 -14.41
N GLU A 194 5.43 -24.42 -13.51
CA GLU A 194 4.53 -24.05 -12.42
C GLU A 194 5.33 -23.73 -11.15
N VAL A 195 5.16 -22.51 -10.65
CA VAL A 195 5.83 -21.99 -9.46
C VAL A 195 4.80 -21.71 -8.38
N GLN A 196 4.99 -22.30 -7.21
CA GLN A 196 4.17 -22.02 -6.04
C GLN A 196 4.68 -20.75 -5.36
N ILE A 197 3.79 -19.79 -5.12
CA ILE A 197 4.05 -18.57 -4.39
C ILE A 197 3.34 -18.64 -3.04
N THR A 198 4.06 -18.28 -1.97
CA THR A 198 3.50 -18.17 -0.62
C THR A 198 3.85 -16.82 -0.04
N THR A 199 2.88 -16.14 0.57
CA THR A 199 3.10 -14.85 1.24
C THR A 199 2.59 -14.90 2.66
N ASN A 200 3.36 -14.34 3.58
CA ASN A 200 2.94 -14.15 4.98
C ASN A 200 3.36 -12.75 5.43
N PHE A 201 2.38 -11.96 5.87
CA PHE A 201 2.63 -10.65 6.44
C PHE A 201 1.65 -10.29 7.54
N VAL A 202 2.08 -9.34 8.37
CA VAL A 202 1.28 -8.70 9.42
C VAL A 202 1.17 -7.21 9.11
N ALA A 203 -0.06 -6.73 8.99
CA ALA A 203 -0.36 -5.32 8.75
C ALA A 203 -1.05 -4.72 10.00
N SER A 204 -0.78 -3.45 10.30
CA SER A 204 -1.38 -2.73 11.44
C SER A 204 -2.19 -1.53 10.96
N ASP A 205 -3.31 -1.26 11.63
CA ASP A 205 -4.12 -0.07 11.38
C ASP A 205 -3.48 1.24 11.88
N LYS A 206 -2.56 1.17 12.86
CA LYS A 206 -1.81 2.34 13.32
C LYS A 206 -0.76 2.79 12.30
N ASN A 207 -0.20 1.86 11.53
CA ASN A 207 0.72 2.20 10.44
C ASN A 207 -0.01 2.95 9.31
N ALA A 208 -1.32 2.73 9.14
CA ALA A 208 -2.11 3.47 8.15
C ALA A 208 -2.30 4.96 8.51
N VAL A 209 -2.12 5.33 9.78
CA VAL A 209 -2.25 6.71 10.26
C VAL A 209 -0.97 7.53 10.03
N SER A 210 0.20 6.88 9.95
CA SER A 210 1.49 7.57 9.75
C SER A 210 1.79 7.96 8.31
N ASP A 211 1.20 7.27 7.33
CA ASP A 211 1.47 7.52 5.90
C ASP A 211 0.53 8.57 5.27
N ASN A 212 -0.45 9.07 6.02
CA ASN A 212 -1.26 10.21 5.63
C ASN A 212 -0.63 11.52 6.13
N LEU A 213 0.27 12.12 5.33
CA LEU A 213 0.74 13.50 5.54
C LEU A 213 -0.36 14.57 5.39
N CYS A 214 -1.58 14.19 5.04
CA CYS A 214 -2.77 15.03 5.12
C CYS A 214 -3.81 14.34 5.99
N GLY A 215 -3.80 14.67 7.29
CA GLY A 215 -4.76 14.14 8.26
C GLY A 215 -6.20 14.47 7.91
N THR A 216 -7.11 13.58 8.31
CA THR A 216 -8.55 13.78 8.21
C THR A 216 -9.00 14.97 9.05
N CYS A 217 -9.77 15.88 8.46
CA CYS A 217 -10.43 16.98 9.15
C CYS A 217 -11.57 16.43 10.03
N GLY A 218 -11.26 16.01 11.25
CA GLY A 218 -12.22 15.62 12.29
C GLY A 218 -12.39 16.73 13.35
N PRO A 219 -13.57 16.86 13.99
CA PRO A 219 -14.00 18.09 14.67
C PRO A 219 -13.43 18.32 16.07
N ASN A 220 -12.29 17.74 16.46
CA ASN A 220 -11.74 17.94 17.80
C ASN A 220 -10.21 17.85 17.82
N LYS A 221 -9.50 19.00 17.86
CA LYS A 221 -8.09 19.10 18.32
C LYS A 221 -7.74 20.50 18.83
N ASN A 222 -7.81 20.69 20.15
CA ASN A 222 -6.76 21.35 20.94
C ASN A 222 -5.93 20.17 21.48
N GLU A 223 -4.61 20.02 21.37
CA GLU A 223 -3.49 20.87 21.08
C GLU A 223 -2.48 20.00 20.30
N ASN A 224 -1.97 20.47 19.17
CA ASN A 224 -0.74 19.89 18.61
C ASN A 224 -0.01 20.96 17.79
N LYS A 225 1.30 21.13 18.03
CA LYS A 225 2.13 22.28 17.63
C LYS A 225 2.37 22.40 16.11
N PHE A 226 1.69 21.57 15.32
CA PHE A 226 1.80 21.45 13.86
C PHE A 226 0.43 21.40 13.17
N ASN A 227 -0.57 22.11 13.72
CA ASN A 227 -1.85 22.28 13.04
C ASN A 227 -1.85 23.56 12.17
N PRO A 228 -1.85 23.45 10.83
CA PRO A 228 -1.88 24.61 9.93
C PRO A 228 -3.21 25.38 9.96
N CYS A 229 -4.24 24.88 10.65
CA CYS A 229 -5.54 25.55 10.81
C CYS A 229 -5.68 26.33 12.14
N SER A 230 -4.57 26.60 12.85
CA SER A 230 -4.59 27.39 14.08
C SER A 230 -4.58 28.89 13.75
N VAL A 231 -5.74 29.52 13.60
CA VAL A 231 -5.79 30.99 13.57
C VAL A 231 -5.55 31.50 14.99
N LYS A 232 -4.29 31.84 15.32
CA LYS A 232 -4.02 32.71 16.46
C LYS A 232 -4.58 34.09 16.10
N LYS A 233 -5.61 34.53 16.83
CA LYS A 233 -5.93 35.95 16.92
C LYS A 233 -4.70 36.67 17.48
N THR A 234 -4.58 37.92 17.04
CA THR A 234 -3.65 38.98 17.46
C THR A 234 -2.28 39.05 16.76
N GLU A 235 -2.09 40.23 16.17
CA GLU A 235 -0.85 40.87 15.68
C GLU A 235 -0.48 40.69 14.20
N THR A 236 -1.04 41.63 13.43
CA THR A 236 -0.50 42.27 12.22
C THR A 236 0.97 41.97 11.90
N LYS A 237 1.18 41.21 10.82
CA LYS A 237 2.19 41.45 9.78
C LYS A 237 1.85 40.59 8.56
N ASN A 238 1.69 41.25 7.41
CA ASN A 238 1.26 40.65 6.14
C ASN A 238 2.17 39.49 5.72
N ASN A 239 1.61 38.27 5.67
CA ASN A 239 2.29 37.08 5.15
C ASN A 239 1.80 36.81 3.71
N PRO A 240 2.67 36.88 2.69
CA PRO A 240 2.29 36.84 1.28
C PRO A 240 1.96 35.43 0.73
N CYS A 241 1.83 34.40 1.58
CA CYS A 241 1.66 33.00 1.16
C CYS A 241 0.29 32.39 1.54
N ASN A 242 -0.81 33.14 1.43
CA ASN A 242 -2.16 32.55 1.51
C ASN A 242 -2.66 32.19 0.10
N PRO A 243 -2.88 30.89 -0.24
CA PRO A 243 -3.31 30.48 -1.57
C PRO A 243 -4.81 30.70 -1.86
N CYS A 244 -5.59 31.22 -0.90
CA CYS A 244 -7.05 31.35 -1.03
C CYS A 244 -7.56 32.78 -1.25
N ALA A 245 -6.73 33.74 -1.67
CA ALA A 245 -7.20 35.07 -2.05
C ALA A 245 -7.44 35.16 -3.57
N VAL A 246 -8.70 35.36 -3.96
CA VAL A 246 -9.14 35.64 -5.32
C VAL A 246 -8.38 36.86 -5.87
N LYS A 247 -7.68 36.68 -6.99
CA LYS A 247 -6.92 37.74 -7.68
C LYS A 247 -7.87 38.79 -8.25
N LYS A 248 -7.66 40.06 -7.90
CA LYS A 248 -8.05 41.21 -8.72
C LYS A 248 -6.77 41.89 -9.23
N ASP A 249 -6.63 41.84 -10.54
CA ASP A 249 -6.00 42.78 -11.46
C ASP A 249 -4.54 43.25 -11.26
N MET A 250 -3.74 42.80 -12.25
CA MET A 250 -2.72 43.52 -13.01
C MET A 250 -1.36 43.93 -12.39
N LYS A 251 -0.32 43.41 -13.09
CA LYS A 251 1.04 43.93 -13.28
C LYS A 251 2.01 43.91 -12.08
N LYS A 252 2.85 42.88 -12.03
CA LYS A 252 4.32 42.96 -12.17
C LYS A 252 4.97 41.59 -11.92
N ASP A 253 6.10 41.40 -12.56
CA ASP A 253 6.91 40.19 -12.62
C ASP A 253 7.12 39.51 -11.26
N ASN A 254 6.80 38.22 -11.18
CA ASN A 254 6.95 37.40 -9.97
C ASN A 254 8.14 36.42 -10.15
N PRO A 255 9.21 36.51 -9.33
CA PRO A 255 10.49 35.82 -9.55
C PRO A 255 10.52 34.34 -9.13
N CYS A 256 9.39 33.64 -9.08
CA CYS A 256 9.32 32.25 -8.60
C CYS A 256 8.68 31.28 -9.61
N ASN A 257 9.17 31.28 -10.86
CA ASN A 257 8.91 30.19 -11.81
C ASN A 257 10.12 29.23 -11.83
N PRO A 258 10.01 27.96 -11.42
CA PRO A 258 11.11 27.01 -11.46
C PRO A 258 11.47 26.51 -12.88
N CYS A 259 10.76 26.96 -13.92
CA CYS A 259 10.91 26.44 -15.28
C CYS A 259 11.54 27.41 -16.30
N ALA A 260 12.29 28.44 -15.88
CA ALA A 260 12.98 29.33 -16.83
C ALA A 260 14.50 29.12 -16.81
N MET A 261 15.06 28.68 -17.94
CA MET A 261 16.50 28.56 -18.19
C MET A 261 17.18 29.93 -18.03
N LYS A 262 18.20 30.04 -17.17
CA LYS A 262 19.04 31.24 -17.05
C LYS A 262 20.09 31.26 -18.16
N LYS A 263 20.00 32.24 -19.07
CA LYS A 263 21.16 32.74 -19.83
C LYS A 263 21.83 33.88 -19.05
N SER A 264 23.14 33.92 -19.22
CA SER A 264 24.17 34.79 -18.66
C SER A 264 23.82 36.28 -18.59
N ASP A 265 24.37 36.99 -17.61
CA ASP A 265 25.36 38.04 -17.88
C ASP A 265 26.03 38.60 -16.61
N LYS A 266 27.32 38.89 -16.77
CA LYS A 266 28.28 39.46 -15.82
C LYS A 266 27.81 40.81 -15.27
N LYS A 267 28.03 41.06 -13.97
CA LYS A 267 28.41 42.38 -13.45
C LYS A 267 29.06 42.26 -12.06
N GLU A 268 29.99 43.18 -11.83
CA GLU A 268 31.14 43.09 -10.94
C GLU A 268 30.85 43.13 -9.44
N ASN A 269 31.79 42.58 -8.68
CA ASN A 269 31.79 42.44 -7.22
C ASN A 269 32.37 43.70 -6.55
N PRO A 270 31.64 44.41 -5.65
CA PRO A 270 32.09 45.68 -5.08
C PRO A 270 32.95 45.56 -3.81
N CYS A 271 33.44 44.38 -3.44
CA CYS A 271 34.28 44.21 -2.25
C CYS A 271 35.72 43.82 -2.62
N SER A 272 36.56 44.82 -2.87
CA SER A 272 38.02 44.67 -2.86
C SER A 272 38.61 45.34 -1.61
N PRO A 273 39.71 44.79 -1.07
CA PRO A 273 40.78 45.63 -0.54
C PRO A 273 42.04 45.48 -1.39
N LYS A 274 42.42 46.55 -2.11
CA LYS A 274 43.75 46.73 -2.70
C LYS A 274 44.74 47.11 -1.61
N LYS A 275 45.86 46.39 -1.47
CA LYS A 275 47.13 46.97 -0.98
C LYS A 275 48.31 46.33 -1.72
N LYS A 276 49.27 47.22 -1.96
CA LYS A 276 50.47 47.22 -2.82
C LYS A 276 51.25 45.92 -2.95
#